data_AF-A0A530QGZ5-F1
#
_entry.id   AF-A0A530QGZ5-F1
#
_cell.length_a   1.000
_cell.length_b   1.000
_cell.length_c   1.000
_cell.angle_alpha   90.00
_cell.angle_beta   90.00
_cell.angle_gamma   90.00
#
_symmetry.space_group_name_H-M   'P 1'
#
loop_
_entity.id
_entity.type
_entity.pdbx_description
1 polymer ?
#
loop_
_entity_poly.entity_id
_entity_poly.type
_entity_poly.pdbx_seq_one_letter_code
_entity_poly.pdbx_strand_id
1 'polypeptide(L)'
;IVIALVATTGFMFTKTASELAPEEDQGFLLSIVNAPRYATSDYTETYVNQILGLVNNIPETRARFSAVAFQGPTNNAFVGFAFKDWA
;
A
#
# COMPACT_ATOMS: atom_id res chain seq x y z
N ILE A 1 31.89 0.51 -33.98
CA ILE A 1 30.95 1.21 -33.08
C ILE A 1 29.53 0.66 -33.21
N VAL A 2 28.91 0.70 -34.40
CA VAL A 2 27.53 0.20 -34.59
C VAL A 2 27.33 -1.26 -34.15
N ILE A 3 28.22 -2.17 -34.57
CA ILE A 3 28.14 -3.59 -34.18
C ILE A 3 28.24 -3.76 -32.65
N ALA A 4 29.10 -2.99 -31.99
CA ALA A 4 29.25 -3.05 -30.54
C ALA A 4 27.98 -2.58 -29.82
N LEU A 5 27.36 -1.48 -30.29
CA LEU A 5 26.10 -1.00 -29.74
C LEU A 5 24.97 -2.02 -29.91
N VAL A 6 24.83 -2.61 -31.09
CA VAL A 6 23.80 -3.63 -31.35
C VAL A 6 24.00 -4.87 -30.48
N ALA A 7 25.26 -5.32 -30.32
CA ALA A 7 25.58 -6.45 -29.46
C ALA A 7 25.25 -6.16 -27.98
N THR A 8 25.59 -4.96 -27.48
CA THR A 8 25.29 -4.56 -26.11
C THR A 8 23.78 -4.44 -25.87
N THR A 9 23.03 -3.86 -26.80
CA THR A 9 21.56 -3.77 -26.71
C THR A 9 20.91 -5.15 -26.70
N GLY A 10 21.35 -6.06 -27.58
CA GLY A 10 20.86 -7.44 -27.59
C GLY A 10 21.16 -8.18 -26.29
N PHE A 11 22.36 -8.00 -25.73
CA PHE A 11 22.72 -8.56 -24.43
C PHE A 11 21.82 -8.03 -23.31
N MET A 12 21.65 -6.71 -23.20
CA MET A 12 20.78 -6.09 -22.20
C MET A 12 19.34 -6.56 -22.32
N PHE A 13 18.80 -6.64 -23.54
CA PHE A 13 17.43 -7.11 -23.79
C PHE A 13 17.16 -8.50 -23.21
N THR A 14 18.12 -9.42 -23.29
CA THR A 14 17.97 -10.79 -22.71
C THR A 14 18.14 -10.85 -21.19
N LYS A 15 18.64 -9.77 -20.58
CA LYS A 15 18.97 -9.69 -19.14
C LYS A 15 18.05 -8.76 -18.36
N THR A 16 17.26 -7.93 -19.03
CA THR A 16 16.24 -7.10 -18.39
C THR A 16 15.11 -7.99 -17.86
N ALA A 17 14.73 -7.78 -16.60
CA ALA A 17 13.59 -8.46 -16.00
C ALA A 17 12.30 -8.10 -16.74
N SER A 18 11.54 -9.12 -17.14
CA SER A 18 10.26 -8.95 -17.80
C SER A 18 9.17 -8.97 -16.74
N GLU A 19 8.74 -7.80 -16.30
CA GLU A 19 7.62 -7.62 -15.37
C GLU A 19 6.59 -6.66 -15.99
N LEU A 20 5.32 -6.83 -15.64
CA LEU A 20 4.23 -6.02 -16.20
C LEU A 20 4.40 -4.53 -15.85
N ALA A 21 4.96 -4.25 -14.68
CA ALA A 21 5.51 -2.97 -14.24
C ALA A 21 6.51 -3.26 -13.10
N PRO A 22 7.62 -2.51 -12.96
CA PRO A 22 8.49 -2.59 -11.79
C PRO A 22 7.70 -2.32 -10.50
N GLU A 23 8.16 -2.83 -9.35
CA GLU A 23 7.64 -2.39 -8.05
C GLU A 23 7.88 -0.88 -7.89
N GLU A 24 6.81 -0.09 -8.01
CA GLU A 24 6.83 1.36 -7.82
C GLU A 24 6.71 1.69 -6.32
N ASP A 25 7.42 2.72 -5.87
CA ASP A 25 7.25 3.27 -4.52
C ASP A 25 5.80 3.74 -4.33
N GLN A 26 5.04 2.99 -3.55
CA GLN A 26 3.66 3.28 -3.27
C GLN A 26 3.60 4.35 -2.17
N GLY A 27 3.52 5.62 -2.57
CA GLY A 27 3.31 6.75 -1.64
C GLY A 27 2.00 6.68 -0.85
N PHE A 28 1.14 5.69 -1.15
CA PHE A 28 -0.12 5.46 -0.49
C PHE A 28 -0.44 3.97 -0.38
N LEU A 29 -0.81 3.53 0.82
CA LEU A 29 -1.28 2.17 1.07
C LEU A 29 -2.73 2.21 1.53
N LEU A 30 -3.58 1.47 0.81
CA LEU A 30 -4.99 1.31 1.13
C LEU A 30 -5.27 -0.09 1.65
N SER A 31 -5.91 -0.14 2.81
CA SER A 31 -6.24 -1.37 3.53
C SER A 31 -7.74 -1.47 3.73
N ILE A 32 -8.27 -2.67 3.48
CA ILE A 32 -9.64 -3.03 3.82
C ILE A 32 -9.59 -3.90 5.07
N VAL A 33 -10.29 -3.47 6.11
CA VAL A 33 -10.42 -4.19 7.38
C VAL A 33 -11.76 -4.92 7.39
N ASN A 34 -11.72 -6.22 7.60
CA ASN A 34 -12.89 -7.08 7.71
C ASN A 34 -12.96 -7.65 9.13
N ALA A 35 -13.89 -7.14 9.94
CA ALA A 35 -14.18 -7.65 11.27
C ALA A 35 -15.21 -8.80 11.22
N PRO A 36 -15.38 -9.57 12.32
CA PRO A 36 -16.40 -10.62 12.39
C PRO A 36 -17.79 -10.11 12.00
N ARG A 37 -18.62 -10.96 11.39
CA ARG A 37 -19.94 -10.56 10.83
C ARG A 37 -20.90 -9.90 11.82
N TYR A 38 -20.72 -10.12 13.12
CA TYR A 38 -21.52 -9.59 14.21
C TYR A 38 -20.85 -8.42 14.95
N ALA A 39 -19.72 -7.92 14.46
CA ALA A 39 -19.05 -6.76 15.02
C ALA A 39 -19.87 -5.48 14.81
N THR A 40 -20.01 -4.72 15.89
CA THR A 40 -20.55 -3.36 15.86
C THR A 40 -19.53 -2.39 15.27
N SER A 41 -19.98 -1.18 14.91
CA SER A 41 -19.08 -0.10 14.51
C SER A 41 -18.01 0.16 15.57
N ASP A 42 -18.42 0.20 16.84
CA ASP A 42 -17.54 0.52 17.97
C ASP A 42 -16.45 -0.55 18.15
N TYR A 43 -16.81 -1.83 17.94
CA TYR A 43 -15.83 -2.92 17.93
C TYR A 43 -14.81 -2.69 16.81
N THR A 44 -15.28 -2.51 15.58
CA THR A 44 -14.41 -2.33 14.41
C THR A 44 -13.51 -1.09 14.58
N GLU A 45 -14.06 0.01 15.09
CA GLU A 45 -13.34 1.25 15.38
C GLU A 45 -12.26 1.07 16.43
N THR A 46 -12.52 0.29 17.48
CA THR A 46 -11.52 0.00 18.52
C THR A 46 -10.27 -0.64 17.91
N TYR A 47 -10.45 -1.64 17.03
CA TYR A 47 -9.31 -2.30 16.37
C TYR A 47 -8.66 -1.43 15.30
N VAL A 48 -9.43 -0.62 14.56
CA VAL A 48 -8.87 0.35 13.63
C VAL A 48 -7.98 1.35 14.37
N ASN A 49 -8.41 1.87 15.52
CA ASN A 49 -7.60 2.78 16.34
C ASN A 49 -6.33 2.10 16.86
N GLN A 50 -6.36 0.81 17.19
CA GLN A 50 -5.15 0.05 17.53
C GLN A 50 -4.19 -0.05 16.34
N ILE A 51 -4.69 -0.36 15.14
CA ILE A 51 -3.88 -0.41 13.91
C ILE A 51 -3.21 0.94 13.66
N LEU A 52 -3.98 2.03 13.70
CA LEU A 52 -3.43 3.37 13.56
C LEU A 52 -2.39 3.65 14.65
N GLY A 53 -2.68 3.24 15.89
CA GLY A 53 -1.80 3.31 17.04
C GLY A 53 -0.41 2.71 16.80
N LEU A 54 -0.36 1.52 16.21
CA LEU A 54 0.88 0.78 15.92
C LEU A 54 1.72 1.45 14.83
N VAL A 55 1.08 2.07 13.85
CA VAL A 55 1.74 2.73 12.71
C VAL A 55 2.32 4.11 13.08
N ASN A 56 1.96 4.68 14.25
CA ASN A 56 2.50 5.95 14.74
C ASN A 56 4.03 6.03 14.77
N ASN A 57 4.69 4.91 15.06
CA ASN A 57 6.13 4.87 15.26
C ASN A 57 6.90 4.69 13.94
N ILE A 58 6.21 4.65 12.79
CA ILE A 58 6.83 4.52 11.48
C ILE A 58 7.13 5.93 10.93
N PRO A 59 8.41 6.34 10.82
CA PRO A 59 8.78 7.70 10.45
C PRO A 59 8.40 8.06 9.01
N GLU A 60 8.19 7.07 8.15
CA GLU A 60 7.69 7.23 6.78
C GLU A 60 6.23 7.69 6.72
N THR A 61 5.44 7.49 7.78
CA THR A 61 4.00 7.79 7.75
C THR A 61 3.73 9.27 7.91
N ARG A 62 3.31 9.93 6.82
CA ARG A 62 2.98 11.36 6.79
C ARG A 62 1.54 11.63 7.24
N ALA A 63 0.59 10.81 6.77
CA ALA A 63 -0.81 10.95 7.10
C ALA A 63 -1.49 9.58 7.17
N ARG A 64 -2.59 9.53 7.92
CA ARG A 64 -3.42 8.33 8.07
C ARG A 64 -4.87 8.75 8.19
N PHE A 65 -5.75 7.93 7.65
CA PHE A 65 -7.18 8.14 7.77
C PHE A 65 -7.89 6.80 7.79
N SER A 66 -9.07 6.77 8.41
CA SER A 66 -9.89 5.58 8.49
C SER A 66 -11.37 5.94 8.42
N ALA A 67 -12.15 5.06 7.82
CA ALA A 67 -13.61 5.13 7.78
C ALA A 67 -14.17 3.78 8.23
N VAL A 68 -14.85 3.77 9.36
CA VAL A 68 -15.55 2.59 9.90
C VAL A 68 -16.99 2.58 9.38
N ALA A 69 -17.58 1.40 9.23
CA ALA A 69 -18.88 1.20 8.58
C ALA A 69 -18.93 1.72 7.14
N PHE A 70 -17.77 1.68 6.46
CA PHE A 70 -17.64 2.13 5.08
C PHE A 70 -18.47 1.22 4.16
N GLN A 71 -19.33 1.83 3.35
CA GLN A 71 -20.31 1.16 2.47
C GLN A 71 -21.49 0.47 3.17
N GLY A 72 -21.72 0.70 4.47
CA GLY A 72 -22.93 0.26 5.19
C GLY A 72 -22.69 -0.79 6.28
N PRO A 73 -22.01 -1.92 6.02
CA PRO A 73 -21.78 -2.94 7.04
C PRO A 73 -20.90 -2.44 8.19
N THR A 74 -21.36 -2.59 9.43
CA THR A 74 -20.66 -2.14 10.64
C THR A 74 -19.37 -2.90 10.95
N ASN A 75 -19.20 -4.07 10.32
CA ASN A 75 -18.03 -4.91 10.48
C ASN A 75 -16.91 -4.62 9.45
N ASN A 76 -17.09 -3.61 8.60
CA ASN A 76 -16.08 -3.24 7.61
C ASN A 76 -15.48 -1.87 7.93
N ALA A 77 -14.20 -1.71 7.63
CA ALA A 77 -13.54 -0.41 7.64
C ALA A 77 -12.54 -0.27 6.49
N PHE A 78 -12.32 0.97 6.10
CA PHE A 78 -11.30 1.38 5.16
C PHE A 78 -10.23 2.16 5.91
N VAL A 79 -8.96 1.84 5.68
CA VAL A 79 -7.82 2.53 6.30
C VAL A 79 -6.84 2.89 5.22
N GLY A 80 -6.38 4.13 5.19
CA GLY A 80 -5.34 4.56 4.28
C GLY A 80 -4.17 5.20 5.00
N PHE A 81 -2.98 4.95 4.47
CA PHE A 81 -1.71 5.46 4.95
C PHE A 81 -1.03 6.19 3.81
N ALA A 82 -0.63 7.44 4.03
CA ALA A 82 0.17 8.20 3.10
C ALA A 82 1.60 8.28 3.63
N PHE A 83 2.55 7.80 2.83
CA PHE A 83 3.97 7.82 3.18
C PHE A 83 4.66 9.04 2.60
N LYS A 84 5.82 9.42 3.16
CA LYS A 84 6.71 10.50 2.67
C LYS A 84 6.92 10.42 1.15
N ASP A 85 7.08 11.56 0.50
CA ASP A 85 7.41 11.59 -0.93
C ASP A 85 8.81 10.98 -1.16
N TRP A 86 9.01 10.43 -2.36
CA TRP A 86 10.27 9.82 -2.79
C TRP A 86 11.47 10.73 -2.49
N ALA A 87 12.55 10.13 -1.98
CA ALA A 87 13.85 10.77 -1.77
C ALA A 87 14.92 10.05 -2.61
#